data_AF-A0A2J7REQ4-F1
#
_entry.id   AF-A0A2J7REQ4-F1
#
_cell.length_a   1.000
_cell.length_b   1.000
_cell.length_c   1.000
_cell.angle_alpha   90.00
_cell.angle_beta   90.00
_cell.angle_gamma   90.00
#
_symmetry.space_group_name_H-M   'P 1'
#
loop_
_entity.id
_entity.type
_entity.pdbx_description
1 polymer ?
#
loop_
_entity_poly.entity_id
_entity_poly.type
_entity_poly.pdbx_seq_one_letter_code
_entity_poly.pdbx_strand_id
1 'polypeptide(L)'
;SIIELIQYNTIIICIYRIPNSNINIFIKNLDTILSNLTNKGKNIIIAGFLNVDFLKRSVNPQLQTMLDSYGLQAIVDVPTRIGPKSQTAIDQIILNNGLWKYNFKAVETGLSDHNAQILQVQMHYKNKKGQSRITKEFRLDRSYSEENVQYLNYLLGKETWEPVLKQNEANDAYNEFLGILQYYHNTAMPKKWVKIKQQKNKWITLGIRVSGNRLRTLHSLIKEGNTSEELKKYYNQYKKIYNKVIGEAKKLSNNMRIQSSGNKSKAMWDLIKEELGSQQKVSKNIELGMNGRTIQDPKVIANVFNEYSRNIAHHMRSNNRTAQNNEDRINQGRSAYRHHGTAAPPISA
;
A
#
# COMPACT_ATOMS: atom_id res chain seq x y z
N SER A 1 -16.39 -0.35 -12.46
CA SER A 1 -16.81 0.30 -11.19
C SER A 1 -17.50 1.63 -11.47
N ILE A 2 -18.49 2.02 -10.66
CA ILE A 2 -19.23 3.28 -10.84
C ILE A 2 -19.27 4.02 -9.50
N ILE A 3 -19.05 5.33 -9.52
CA ILE A 3 -19.13 6.21 -8.34
C ILE A 3 -19.97 7.44 -8.70
N GLU A 4 -20.97 7.78 -7.89
CA GLU A 4 -21.71 9.03 -8.02
C GLU A 4 -21.12 10.12 -7.10
N LEU A 5 -20.81 11.26 -7.70
CA LEU A 5 -20.48 12.50 -7.03
C LEU A 5 -21.74 13.37 -6.93
N ILE A 6 -22.60 13.07 -5.94
CA ILE A 6 -23.92 13.70 -5.75
C ILE A 6 -23.84 15.23 -5.78
N GLN A 7 -22.86 15.79 -5.07
CA GLN A 7 -22.62 17.23 -4.94
C GLN A 7 -22.31 17.95 -6.26
N TYR A 8 -21.85 17.20 -7.26
CA TYR A 8 -21.44 17.72 -8.56
C TYR A 8 -22.36 17.23 -9.68
N ASN A 9 -23.46 16.54 -9.35
CA ASN A 9 -24.36 15.93 -10.33
C ASN A 9 -23.62 15.10 -11.40
N THR A 10 -22.58 14.37 -10.99
CA THR A 10 -21.65 13.68 -11.90
C THR A 10 -21.46 12.23 -11.51
N ILE A 11 -21.39 11.34 -12.48
CA ILE A 11 -21.08 9.93 -12.34
C ILE A 11 -19.71 9.67 -12.97
N ILE A 12 -18.85 8.98 -12.25
CA ILE A 12 -17.56 8.50 -12.73
C ILE A 12 -17.64 7.00 -12.92
N ILE A 13 -17.31 6.55 -14.13
CA ILE A 13 -17.33 5.13 -14.53
C ILE A 13 -15.89 4.73 -14.83
N CYS A 14 -15.41 3.69 -14.14
CA CYS A 14 -14.15 3.03 -14.47
C CYS A 14 -14.45 1.74 -15.23
N ILE A 15 -13.91 1.62 -16.45
CA ILE A 15 -14.14 0.48 -17.34
C ILE A 15 -12.83 -0.20 -17.75
N TYR A 16 -12.90 -1.51 -17.91
CA TYR A 16 -11.83 -2.32 -18.48
C TYR A 16 -12.44 -3.28 -19.49
N ARG A 17 -11.97 -3.23 -20.73
CA ARG A 17 -12.32 -4.22 -21.75
C ARG A 17 -11.15 -5.19 -21.89
N ILE A 18 -11.43 -6.49 -21.76
CA ILE A 18 -10.43 -7.55 -21.93
C ILE A 18 -9.83 -7.46 -23.35
N PRO A 19 -8.48 -7.50 -23.51
CA PRO A 19 -7.84 -7.55 -24.82
C PRO A 19 -8.40 -8.68 -25.69
N ASN A 20 -8.52 -8.47 -27.00
CA ASN A 20 -9.01 -9.45 -27.98
C ASN A 20 -10.45 -9.99 -27.76
N SER A 21 -11.18 -9.50 -26.76
CA SER A 21 -12.60 -9.83 -26.56
C SER A 21 -13.48 -9.23 -27.66
N ASN A 22 -14.68 -9.80 -27.86
CA ASN A 22 -15.62 -9.28 -28.85
C ASN A 22 -16.07 -7.84 -28.49
N ILE A 23 -15.70 -6.87 -29.34
CA ILE A 23 -16.01 -5.46 -29.13
C ILE A 23 -17.51 -5.15 -29.17
N ASN A 24 -18.30 -5.92 -29.93
CA ASN A 24 -19.75 -5.70 -30.03
C ASN A 24 -20.45 -6.06 -28.72
N ILE A 25 -19.99 -7.11 -28.03
CA ILE A 25 -20.46 -7.46 -26.68
C ILE A 25 -20.14 -6.32 -25.72
N PHE A 26 -18.92 -5.78 -25.79
CA PHE A 26 -18.54 -4.63 -24.98
C PHE A 26 -19.40 -3.39 -25.25
N ILE A 27 -19.63 -3.04 -26.52
CA ILE A 27 -20.49 -1.90 -26.91
C ILE A 27 -21.90 -2.10 -26.37
N LYS A 28 -22.50 -3.29 -26.55
CA LYS A 28 -23.84 -3.62 -26.05
C LYS A 28 -23.94 -3.46 -24.53
N ASN A 29 -22.94 -3.95 -23.80
CA ASN A 29 -22.90 -3.84 -22.35
C ASN A 29 -22.75 -2.38 -21.90
N LEU A 30 -21.87 -1.61 -22.57
CA LEU A 30 -21.69 -0.19 -22.29
C LEU A 30 -22.96 0.63 -22.59
N ASP A 31 -23.62 0.33 -23.71
CA ASP A 31 -24.90 0.94 -24.10
C ASP A 31 -26.00 0.66 -23.06
N THR A 32 -26.10 -0.59 -22.57
CA THR A 32 -27.03 -0.96 -21.48
C THR A 32 -26.71 -0.20 -20.19
N ILE A 33 -25.44 0.02 -19.88
CA ILE A 33 -25.04 0.81 -18.71
C ILE A 33 -25.44 2.28 -18.90
N LEU A 34 -25.14 2.88 -20.06
CA LEU A 34 -25.36 4.30 -20.31
C LEU A 34 -26.84 4.66 -20.42
N SER A 35 -27.65 3.85 -21.10
CA SER A 35 -29.12 4.00 -21.14
C SER A 35 -29.74 4.05 -19.74
N ASN A 36 -29.32 3.16 -18.84
CA ASN A 36 -29.79 3.13 -17.45
C ASN A 36 -29.37 4.36 -16.62
N LEU A 37 -28.28 5.03 -17.00
CA LEU A 37 -27.74 6.19 -16.29
C LEU A 37 -28.24 7.53 -16.86
N THR A 38 -28.50 7.59 -18.17
CA THR A 38 -28.88 8.82 -18.89
C THR A 38 -30.22 9.37 -18.39
N ASN A 39 -31.14 8.49 -18.00
CA ASN A 39 -32.43 8.86 -17.40
C ASN A 39 -32.32 9.67 -16.09
N LYS A 40 -31.12 9.78 -15.50
CA LYS A 40 -30.89 10.49 -14.24
C LYS A 40 -30.45 11.95 -14.42
N GLY A 41 -30.24 12.42 -15.66
CA GLY A 41 -29.80 13.80 -15.94
C GLY A 41 -28.43 14.15 -15.33
N LYS A 42 -27.55 13.15 -15.22
CA LYS A 42 -26.22 13.25 -14.59
C LYS A 42 -25.16 13.45 -15.66
N ASN A 43 -24.14 14.24 -15.34
CA ASN A 43 -22.94 14.29 -16.18
C ASN A 43 -22.15 12.99 -16.01
N ILE A 44 -21.48 12.53 -17.06
CA ILE A 44 -20.76 11.27 -17.11
C ILE A 44 -19.30 11.54 -17.46
N ILE A 45 -18.42 10.91 -16.67
CA ILE A 45 -17.00 10.78 -16.95
C ILE A 45 -16.69 9.29 -16.95
N ILE A 46 -16.20 8.77 -18.07
CA ILE A 46 -15.73 7.40 -18.19
C ILE A 46 -14.22 7.44 -18.31
N ALA A 47 -13.51 6.63 -17.55
CA ALA A 47 -12.07 6.49 -17.67
C ALA A 47 -11.72 5.01 -17.63
N GLY A 48 -10.75 4.59 -18.44
CA GLY A 48 -10.20 3.26 -18.29
C GLY A 48 -9.58 2.70 -19.55
N PHE A 49 -9.32 1.40 -19.48
CA PHE A 49 -8.51 0.70 -20.46
C PHE A 49 -9.41 -0.08 -21.42
N LEU A 50 -9.60 0.46 -22.62
CA LEU A 50 -10.52 -0.06 -23.63
C LEU A 50 -9.91 -1.12 -24.54
N ASN A 51 -8.58 -1.21 -24.60
CA ASN A 51 -7.89 -2.11 -25.56
C ASN A 51 -8.34 -1.88 -27.01
N VAL A 52 -8.63 -0.63 -27.37
CA VAL A 52 -8.98 -0.16 -28.72
C VAL A 52 -8.07 1.02 -29.01
N ASP A 53 -7.37 1.01 -30.13
CA ASP A 53 -6.42 2.07 -30.46
C ASP A 53 -7.12 3.26 -31.10
N PHE A 54 -7.21 4.36 -30.36
CA PHE A 54 -7.89 5.59 -30.78
C PHE A 54 -7.03 6.50 -31.69
N LEU A 55 -5.75 6.20 -31.87
CA LEU A 55 -4.90 6.93 -32.82
C LEU A 55 -5.12 6.49 -34.28
N LYS A 56 -5.70 5.30 -34.48
CA LYS A 56 -5.99 4.80 -35.83
C LYS A 56 -7.22 5.52 -36.40
N ARG A 57 -7.12 5.90 -37.67
CA ARG A 57 -8.19 6.60 -38.44
C ARG A 57 -9.52 5.82 -38.49
N SER A 58 -9.49 4.53 -38.14
CA SER A 58 -10.64 3.63 -38.01
C SER A 58 -10.90 3.26 -36.54
N VAL A 59 -11.16 4.25 -35.68
CA VAL A 59 -11.84 3.98 -34.41
C VAL A 59 -13.12 3.21 -34.76
N ASN A 60 -13.44 2.14 -34.03
CA ASN A 60 -14.61 1.31 -34.31
C ASN A 60 -15.84 2.22 -34.50
N PRO A 61 -16.42 2.31 -35.71
CA PRO A 61 -17.48 3.29 -35.98
C PRO A 61 -18.71 3.08 -35.10
N GLN A 62 -19.01 1.84 -34.72
CA GLN A 62 -20.13 1.52 -33.84
C GLN A 62 -19.89 2.03 -32.42
N LEU A 63 -18.66 1.94 -31.91
CA LEU A 63 -18.30 2.54 -30.63
C LEU A 63 -18.45 4.06 -30.69
N GLN A 64 -17.96 4.69 -31.76
CA GLN A 64 -18.07 6.15 -31.93
C GLN A 64 -19.55 6.58 -32.02
N THR A 65 -20.35 5.96 -32.88
CA THR A 65 -21.79 6.23 -33.01
C THR A 65 -22.53 6.04 -31.69
N MET A 66 -22.19 5.01 -30.92
CA MET A 66 -22.80 4.78 -29.60
C MET A 66 -22.41 5.89 -28.61
N LEU A 67 -21.14 6.31 -28.56
CA LEU A 67 -20.75 7.41 -27.69
C LEU A 67 -21.45 8.72 -28.09
N ASP A 68 -21.52 9.00 -29.39
CA ASP A 68 -22.15 10.20 -29.94
C ASP A 68 -23.66 10.25 -29.61
N SER A 69 -24.35 9.10 -29.60
CA SER A 69 -25.79 9.06 -29.26
C SER A 69 -26.07 9.44 -27.80
N TYR A 70 -25.10 9.30 -26.91
CA TYR A 70 -25.16 9.79 -25.52
C TYR A 70 -24.53 11.18 -25.33
N GLY A 71 -24.12 11.85 -26.42
CA GLY A 71 -23.40 13.12 -26.36
C GLY A 71 -22.05 12.99 -25.65
N LEU A 72 -21.39 11.84 -25.79
CA LEU A 72 -20.10 11.53 -25.17
C LEU A 72 -18.97 11.59 -26.20
N GLN A 73 -17.81 12.09 -25.79
CA GLN A 73 -16.62 12.23 -26.62
C GLN A 73 -15.41 11.61 -25.93
N ALA A 74 -14.69 10.75 -26.64
CA ALA A 74 -13.36 10.29 -26.25
C ALA A 74 -12.33 11.40 -26.52
N ILE A 75 -11.53 11.76 -25.52
CA ILE A 75 -10.66 12.95 -25.57
C ILE A 75 -9.16 12.62 -25.59
N VAL A 76 -8.76 11.36 -25.46
CA VAL A 76 -7.33 10.99 -25.47
C VAL A 76 -6.90 10.74 -26.90
N ASP A 77 -6.10 11.66 -27.42
CA ASP A 77 -5.58 11.70 -28.80
C ASP A 77 -4.04 11.55 -28.86
N VAL A 78 -3.43 11.15 -27.74
CA VAL A 78 -1.99 10.92 -27.61
C VAL A 78 -1.71 9.49 -27.16
N PRO A 79 -0.53 8.92 -27.46
CA PRO A 79 -0.15 7.58 -27.02
C PRO A 79 -0.25 7.40 -25.49
N THR A 80 -1.03 6.42 -25.07
CA THR A 80 -1.14 5.99 -23.66
C THR A 80 -0.32 4.76 -23.37
N ARG A 81 -0.02 3.93 -24.37
CA ARG A 81 0.93 2.82 -24.27
C ARG A 81 2.02 3.01 -25.30
N ILE A 82 3.26 3.08 -24.84
CA ILE A 82 4.43 3.25 -25.70
C ILE A 82 5.32 2.03 -25.46
N GLY A 83 5.49 1.23 -26.49
CA GLY A 83 6.42 0.09 -26.52
C GLY A 83 7.57 0.34 -27.49
N PRO A 84 8.55 -0.57 -27.57
CA PRO A 84 9.72 -0.39 -28.45
C PRO A 84 9.38 -0.30 -29.94
N LYS A 85 8.24 -0.86 -30.36
CA LYS A 85 7.81 -0.97 -31.77
C LYS A 85 6.44 -0.35 -32.05
N SER A 86 5.75 0.17 -31.05
CA SER A 86 4.38 0.67 -31.22
C SER A 86 4.04 1.77 -30.22
N GLN A 87 3.18 2.68 -30.65
CA GLN A 87 2.60 3.73 -29.82
C GLN A 87 1.09 3.71 -30.07
N THR A 88 0.30 3.47 -29.02
CA THR A 88 -1.15 3.32 -29.14
C THR A 88 -1.89 4.09 -28.05
N ALA A 89 -3.08 4.60 -28.35
CA ALA A 89 -3.98 5.20 -27.37
C ALA A 89 -5.08 4.20 -27.03
N ILE A 90 -4.80 3.30 -26.10
CA ILE A 90 -5.69 2.18 -25.74
C ILE A 90 -6.41 2.40 -24.42
N ASP A 91 -5.99 3.40 -23.68
CA ASP A 91 -6.68 3.93 -22.53
C ASP A 91 -7.41 5.21 -22.95
N GLN A 92 -8.61 5.42 -22.41
CA GLN A 92 -9.43 6.56 -22.77
C GLN A 92 -10.03 7.27 -21.57
N ILE A 93 -10.30 8.54 -21.80
CA ILE A 93 -11.18 9.38 -21.01
C ILE A 93 -12.30 9.81 -21.94
N ILE A 94 -13.54 9.53 -21.56
CA ILE A 94 -14.75 9.86 -22.32
C ILE A 94 -15.61 10.76 -21.45
N LEU A 95 -16.04 11.89 -21.99
CA LEU A 95 -16.74 12.96 -21.27
C LEU A 95 -17.98 13.40 -22.05
N ASN A 96 -18.96 14.03 -21.39
CA ASN A 96 -19.99 14.77 -22.12
C ASN A 96 -19.36 15.87 -23.00
N ASN A 97 -19.68 15.83 -24.29
CA ASN A 97 -19.19 16.78 -25.27
C ASN A 97 -19.65 18.22 -24.92
N GLY A 98 -18.74 19.18 -25.01
CA GLY A 98 -19.02 20.61 -24.78
C GLY A 98 -19.37 21.02 -23.34
N LEU A 99 -19.52 20.08 -22.41
CA LEU A 99 -19.96 20.39 -21.05
C LEU A 99 -18.81 20.84 -20.13
N TRP A 100 -17.60 20.34 -20.37
CA TRP A 100 -16.48 20.48 -19.45
C TRP A 100 -15.45 21.48 -19.93
N LYS A 101 -15.05 22.41 -19.05
CA LYS A 101 -13.74 23.05 -19.16
C LYS A 101 -12.74 22.14 -18.48
N TYR A 102 -11.82 21.58 -19.26
CA TYR A 102 -10.85 20.60 -18.75
C TYR A 102 -9.44 20.85 -19.27
N ASN A 103 -8.47 20.36 -18.50
CA ASN A 103 -7.10 20.15 -18.94
C ASN A 103 -6.80 18.66 -18.90
N PHE A 104 -6.21 18.16 -19.97
CA PHE A 104 -5.78 16.77 -20.08
C PHE A 104 -4.26 16.70 -20.22
N LYS A 105 -3.65 15.70 -19.61
CA LYS A 105 -2.23 15.38 -19.81
C LYS A 105 -1.97 13.88 -19.67
N ALA A 106 -1.29 13.31 -20.65
CA ALA A 106 -0.61 12.03 -20.50
C ALA A 106 0.75 12.23 -19.80
N VAL A 107 1.03 11.42 -18.78
CA VAL A 107 2.23 11.52 -17.95
C VAL A 107 2.93 10.17 -17.91
N GLU A 108 4.16 10.14 -18.41
CA GLU A 108 5.05 9.01 -18.21
C GLU A 108 5.45 8.90 -16.74
N THR A 109 5.02 7.82 -16.09
CA THR A 109 5.33 7.56 -14.67
C THR A 109 6.61 6.77 -14.48
N GLY A 110 7.05 6.04 -15.52
CA GLY A 110 8.14 5.06 -15.43
C GLY A 110 7.78 3.82 -14.62
N LEU A 111 6.50 3.60 -14.31
CA LEU A 111 6.01 2.45 -13.53
C LEU A 111 5.50 1.30 -14.41
N SER A 112 5.10 1.59 -15.64
CA SER A 112 4.72 0.59 -16.64
C SER A 112 4.95 1.11 -18.05
N ASP A 113 4.64 0.29 -19.06
CA ASP A 113 4.58 0.70 -20.46
C ASP A 113 3.42 1.65 -20.78
N HIS A 114 2.47 1.81 -19.84
CA HIS A 114 1.38 2.79 -19.90
C HIS A 114 1.73 4.13 -19.24
N ASN A 115 1.33 5.21 -19.91
CA ASN A 115 1.33 6.57 -19.40
C ASN A 115 0.06 6.80 -18.57
N ALA A 116 0.22 7.43 -17.41
CA ALA A 116 -0.91 7.87 -16.60
C ALA A 116 -1.67 8.98 -17.32
N GLN A 117 -2.99 9.00 -17.18
CA GLN A 117 -3.83 10.08 -17.68
C GLN A 117 -4.28 10.96 -16.53
N ILE A 118 -4.05 12.26 -16.66
CA ILE A 118 -4.51 13.26 -15.70
C ILE A 118 -5.57 14.10 -16.38
N LEU A 119 -6.80 14.02 -15.88
CA LEU A 119 -7.89 14.90 -16.23
C LEU A 119 -8.16 15.85 -15.07
N GLN A 120 -8.10 17.14 -15.34
CA GLN A 120 -8.54 18.19 -14.45
C GLN A 120 -9.80 18.85 -15.03
N VAL A 121 -10.95 18.62 -14.42
CA VAL A 121 -12.22 19.26 -14.79
C VAL A 121 -12.58 20.38 -13.83
N GLN A 122 -13.06 21.50 -14.36
CA GLN A 122 -13.67 22.53 -13.55
C GLN A 122 -15.13 22.15 -13.26
N MET A 123 -15.42 21.81 -12.00
CA MET A 123 -16.78 21.44 -11.58
C MET A 123 -17.42 22.59 -10.79
N HIS A 124 -18.65 22.94 -11.14
CA HIS A 124 -19.42 23.92 -10.37
C HIS A 124 -20.12 23.21 -9.21
N TYR A 125 -19.70 23.53 -7.99
CA TYR A 125 -20.35 23.04 -6.79
C TYR A 125 -21.66 23.81 -6.56
N LYS A 126 -22.81 23.13 -6.65
CA LYS A 126 -24.11 23.71 -6.30
C LYS A 126 -24.43 23.39 -4.84
N ASN A 127 -24.01 24.25 -3.92
CA ASN A 127 -24.53 24.19 -2.55
C ASN A 127 -25.92 24.81 -2.50
N LYS A 128 -26.87 24.21 -1.77
CA LYS A 128 -28.18 24.83 -1.46
C LYS A 128 -28.06 26.16 -0.70
N LYS A 129 -26.85 26.57 -0.27
CA LYS A 129 -26.57 27.82 0.46
C LYS A 129 -25.49 28.73 -0.16
N GLY A 130 -25.07 28.51 -1.42
CA GLY A 130 -24.15 29.44 -2.12
C GLY A 130 -22.73 29.61 -1.55
N GLN A 131 -22.37 28.95 -0.45
CA GLN A 131 -21.03 29.06 0.15
C GLN A 131 -20.07 27.99 -0.39
N SER A 132 -18.96 28.45 -0.97
CA SER A 132 -17.81 27.63 -1.35
C SER A 132 -17.03 27.24 -0.09
N ARG A 133 -17.36 26.10 0.54
CA ARG A 133 -16.45 25.48 1.50
C ARG A 133 -15.39 24.73 0.71
N ILE A 134 -14.18 25.25 0.72
CA ILE A 134 -12.98 24.56 0.26
C ILE A 134 -12.80 23.32 1.16
N THR A 135 -13.27 22.15 0.73
CA THR A 135 -13.22 20.88 1.47
C THR A 135 -11.84 20.20 1.45
N LYS A 136 -10.76 20.96 1.22
CA LYS A 136 -9.39 20.41 1.09
C LYS A 136 -8.84 19.78 2.39
N GLU A 137 -9.54 19.92 3.51
CA GLU A 137 -9.04 19.47 4.81
C GLU A 137 -9.53 18.11 5.26
N PHE A 138 -10.58 17.54 4.66
CA PHE A 138 -11.17 16.29 5.14
C PHE A 138 -11.42 15.30 4.00
N ARG A 139 -11.14 14.01 4.25
CA ARG A 139 -11.52 12.91 3.37
C ARG A 139 -12.43 11.94 4.11
N LEU A 140 -13.31 11.26 3.39
CA LEU A 140 -14.10 10.16 3.93
C LEU A 140 -13.21 8.91 3.96
N ASP A 141 -12.97 8.35 5.14
CA ASP A 141 -12.06 7.22 5.35
C ASP A 141 -12.64 6.22 6.37
N ARG A 142 -12.08 5.01 6.43
CA ARG A 142 -12.41 4.02 7.46
C ARG A 142 -11.22 3.85 8.40
N SER A 143 -11.50 3.63 9.69
CA SER A 143 -10.48 3.25 10.65
C SER A 143 -10.31 1.74 10.64
N TYR A 144 -9.12 1.26 10.27
CA TYR A 144 -8.71 -0.14 10.38
C TYR A 144 -7.86 -0.34 11.63
N SER A 145 -8.30 0.22 12.76
CA SER A 145 -7.61 0.00 14.03
C SER A 145 -7.82 -1.44 14.49
N GLU A 146 -6.92 -1.91 15.35
CA GLU A 146 -6.96 -3.27 15.89
C GLU A 146 -8.31 -3.56 16.56
N GLU A 147 -8.88 -2.59 17.27
CA GLU A 147 -10.18 -2.71 17.93
C GLU A 147 -11.31 -2.93 16.91
N ASN A 148 -11.30 -2.21 15.79
CA ASN A 148 -12.32 -2.38 14.75
C ASN A 148 -12.16 -3.72 14.01
N VAL A 149 -10.93 -4.19 13.83
CA VAL A 149 -10.65 -5.51 13.24
C VAL A 149 -11.13 -6.61 14.18
N GLN A 150 -10.84 -6.50 15.48
CA GLN A 150 -11.33 -7.44 16.50
C GLN A 150 -12.86 -7.44 16.59
N TYR A 151 -13.49 -6.27 16.48
CA TYR A 151 -14.94 -6.16 16.47
C TYR A 151 -15.55 -6.80 15.21
N LEU A 152 -14.94 -6.60 14.03
CA LEU A 152 -15.35 -7.29 12.81
C LEU A 152 -15.23 -8.82 12.96
N ASN A 153 -14.10 -9.31 13.49
CA ASN A 153 -13.89 -10.73 13.73
C ASN A 153 -14.91 -11.30 14.74
N TYR A 154 -15.25 -10.55 15.77
CA TYR A 154 -16.30 -10.92 16.72
C TYR A 154 -17.66 -11.07 16.02
N LEU A 155 -18.05 -10.10 15.19
CA LEU A 155 -19.32 -10.16 14.45
C LEU A 155 -19.35 -11.34 13.47
N LEU A 156 -18.30 -11.52 12.68
CA LEU A 156 -18.19 -12.63 11.73
C LEU A 156 -18.11 -14.00 12.42
N GLY A 157 -17.51 -14.08 13.61
CA GLY A 157 -17.46 -15.31 14.41
C GLY A 157 -18.80 -15.68 15.06
N LYS A 158 -19.76 -14.75 15.11
CA LYS A 158 -21.14 -14.99 15.57
C LYS A 158 -22.11 -15.27 14.43
N GLU A 159 -21.69 -15.02 13.19
CA GLU A 159 -22.49 -15.29 12.01
C GLU A 159 -22.63 -16.79 11.77
N THR A 160 -23.86 -17.26 11.51
CA THR A 160 -24.14 -18.69 11.30
C THR A 160 -23.79 -19.12 9.89
N TRP A 161 -23.77 -18.18 8.93
CA TRP A 161 -23.60 -18.43 7.49
C TRP A 161 -24.68 -19.32 6.89
N GLU A 162 -25.74 -19.60 7.64
CA GLU A 162 -26.87 -20.41 7.20
C GLU A 162 -27.53 -19.84 5.92
N PRO A 163 -27.71 -18.51 5.76
CA PRO A 163 -28.24 -17.95 4.52
C PRO A 163 -27.36 -18.21 3.30
N VAL A 164 -26.05 -18.37 3.49
CA VAL A 164 -25.09 -18.67 2.41
C VAL A 164 -25.12 -20.16 2.06
N LEU A 165 -25.10 -21.02 3.09
CA LEU A 165 -25.01 -22.48 2.93
C LEU A 165 -26.31 -23.11 2.43
N LYS A 166 -27.45 -22.41 2.58
CA LYS A 166 -28.76 -22.85 2.06
C LYS A 166 -28.99 -22.54 0.58
N GLN A 167 -28.10 -21.78 -0.06
CA GLN A 167 -28.27 -21.43 -1.47
C GLN A 167 -27.93 -22.63 -2.37
N ASN A 168 -28.75 -22.84 -3.40
CA ASN A 168 -28.54 -23.92 -4.37
C ASN A 168 -27.56 -23.51 -5.49
N GLU A 169 -27.48 -22.21 -5.77
CA GLU A 169 -26.67 -21.65 -6.85
C GLU A 169 -25.45 -20.91 -6.29
N ALA A 170 -24.29 -21.11 -6.93
CA ALA A 170 -23.03 -20.52 -6.49
C ALA A 170 -23.05 -18.98 -6.51
N ASN A 171 -23.74 -18.38 -7.49
CA ASN A 171 -23.88 -16.93 -7.59
C ASN A 171 -24.71 -16.36 -6.44
N ASP A 172 -25.77 -17.05 -6.04
CA ASP A 172 -26.64 -16.62 -4.94
C ASP A 172 -25.94 -16.77 -3.60
N ALA A 173 -25.22 -17.88 -3.39
CA ALA A 173 -24.35 -18.07 -2.23
C ALA A 173 -23.31 -16.94 -2.12
N TYR A 174 -22.66 -16.60 -3.24
CA TYR A 174 -21.67 -15.53 -3.29
C TYR A 174 -22.27 -14.17 -2.95
N ASN A 175 -23.42 -13.83 -3.54
CA ASN A 175 -24.09 -12.55 -3.28
C ASN A 175 -24.46 -12.41 -1.81
N GLU A 176 -24.91 -13.50 -1.19
CA GLU A 176 -25.32 -13.47 0.21
C GLU A 176 -24.16 -13.41 1.18
N PHE A 177 -23.09 -14.18 0.89
CA PHE A 177 -21.82 -14.04 1.59
C PHE A 177 -21.32 -12.59 1.53
N LEU A 178 -21.32 -12.00 0.34
CA LEU A 178 -20.83 -10.65 0.13
C LEU A 178 -21.70 -9.62 0.86
N GLY A 179 -23.02 -9.78 0.86
CA GLY A 179 -23.96 -8.91 1.57
C GLY A 179 -23.72 -8.91 3.07
N ILE A 180 -23.62 -10.09 3.69
CA ILE A 180 -23.35 -10.26 5.11
C ILE A 180 -21.97 -9.68 5.49
N LEU A 181 -20.94 -10.01 4.71
CA LEU A 181 -19.59 -9.48 4.94
C LEU A 181 -19.56 -7.95 4.85
N GLN A 182 -20.22 -7.37 3.85
CA GLN A 182 -20.30 -5.93 3.69
C GLN A 182 -21.06 -5.26 4.83
N TYR A 183 -22.16 -5.87 5.31
CA TYR A 183 -22.92 -5.38 6.45
C TYR A 183 -22.03 -5.28 7.70
N TYR A 184 -21.37 -6.37 8.09
CA TYR A 184 -20.51 -6.36 9.27
C TYR A 184 -19.28 -5.48 9.10
N HIS A 185 -18.68 -5.44 7.90
CA HIS A 185 -17.58 -4.52 7.61
C HIS A 185 -18.03 -3.05 7.74
N ASN A 186 -19.23 -2.71 7.26
CA ASN A 186 -19.76 -1.35 7.38
C ASN A 186 -20.06 -0.97 8.84
N THR A 187 -20.55 -1.93 9.63
CA THR A 187 -20.83 -1.77 11.06
C THR A 187 -19.55 -1.61 11.88
N ALA A 188 -18.56 -2.48 11.66
CA ALA A 188 -17.31 -2.47 12.42
C ALA A 188 -16.35 -1.34 12.00
N MET A 189 -16.36 -0.95 10.73
CA MET A 189 -15.42 0.02 10.18
C MET A 189 -16.17 1.18 9.51
N PRO A 190 -17.05 1.93 10.20
CA PRO A 190 -17.89 2.94 9.56
C PRO A 190 -17.05 4.06 8.93
N LYS A 191 -17.54 4.62 7.83
CA LYS A 191 -16.91 5.76 7.16
C LYS A 191 -17.00 6.99 8.06
N LYS A 192 -15.86 7.65 8.30
CA LYS A 192 -15.76 8.89 9.09
C LYS A 192 -15.01 9.95 8.31
N TRP A 193 -15.31 11.22 8.56
CA TRP A 193 -14.53 12.34 8.02
C TRP A 193 -13.23 12.47 8.81
N VAL A 194 -12.11 12.31 8.11
CA VAL A 194 -10.77 12.37 8.71
C VAL A 194 -10.00 13.55 8.13
N LYS A 195 -9.34 14.32 8.99
CA LYS A 195 -8.52 15.45 8.58
C LYS A 195 -7.33 14.93 7.74
N ILE A 196 -7.18 15.47 6.54
CA ILE A 196 -6.05 15.16 5.65
C ILE A 196 -4.80 15.78 6.27
N LYS A 197 -3.94 14.93 6.85
CA LYS A 197 -2.58 15.33 7.21
C LYS A 197 -1.73 15.34 5.93
N GLN A 198 -1.30 16.53 5.49
CA GLN A 198 -0.28 16.60 4.45
C GLN A 198 1.04 16.06 5.02
N GLN A 199 1.39 14.82 4.67
CA GLN A 199 2.72 14.32 4.93
C GLN A 199 3.69 15.03 3.98
N LYS A 200 4.43 16.02 4.51
CA LYS A 200 5.56 16.61 3.79
C LYS A 200 6.72 15.63 3.87
N ASN A 201 7.11 15.09 2.72
CA ASN A 201 8.34 14.31 2.59
C ASN A 201 9.54 15.22 2.90
N LYS A 202 10.17 15.01 4.06
CA LYS A 202 11.22 15.91 4.60
C LYS A 202 12.53 15.86 3.82
N TRP A 203 12.80 14.76 3.12
CA TRP A 203 14.04 14.54 2.39
C TRP A 203 14.03 15.04 0.93
N ILE A 204 12.86 15.42 0.37
CA ILE A 204 12.76 15.84 -1.03
C ILE A 204 13.07 17.33 -1.17
N THR A 205 14.24 17.63 -1.74
CA THR A 205 14.67 19.00 -2.04
C THR A 205 14.21 19.46 -3.44
N LEU A 206 14.32 20.77 -3.71
CA LEU A 206 14.09 21.30 -5.06
C LEU A 206 15.04 20.67 -6.08
N GLY A 207 16.33 20.50 -5.73
CA GLY A 207 17.32 19.86 -6.60
C GLY A 207 16.94 18.43 -6.97
N ILE A 208 16.47 17.62 -5.99
CA ILE A 208 15.98 16.26 -6.26
C ILE A 208 14.79 16.28 -7.22
N ARG A 209 13.87 17.24 -7.05
CA ARG A 209 12.70 17.38 -7.93
C ARG A 209 13.11 17.72 -9.37
N VAL A 210 14.03 18.68 -9.53
CA VAL A 210 14.57 19.08 -10.83
C VAL A 210 15.29 17.92 -11.50
N SER A 211 16.17 17.23 -10.77
CA SER A 211 16.88 16.05 -11.30
C SER A 211 15.93 14.91 -11.65
N GLY A 212 14.88 14.69 -10.85
CA GLY A 212 13.85 13.70 -11.15
C GLY A 212 13.04 14.04 -12.41
N ASN A 213 12.74 15.32 -12.65
CA ASN A 213 12.13 15.78 -13.90
C ASN A 213 13.07 15.49 -15.09
N ARG A 214 14.36 15.82 -14.96
CA ARG A 214 15.36 15.55 -15.99
C ARG A 214 15.47 14.05 -16.29
N LEU A 215 15.49 13.19 -15.27
CA LEU A 215 15.51 11.74 -15.45
C LEU A 215 14.30 11.25 -16.26
N ARG A 216 13.10 11.77 -15.97
CA ARG A 216 11.88 11.45 -16.76
C ARG A 216 11.99 11.92 -18.20
N THR A 217 12.46 13.15 -18.43
CA THR A 217 12.68 13.66 -19.79
C THR A 217 13.64 12.77 -20.58
N LEU A 218 14.75 12.35 -19.97
CA LEU A 218 15.71 11.45 -20.61
C LEU A 218 15.11 10.08 -20.92
N HIS A 219 14.25 9.57 -20.03
CA HIS A 219 13.56 8.30 -20.24
C HIS A 219 12.59 8.36 -21.42
N SER A 220 11.79 9.43 -21.53
CA SER A 220 10.88 9.66 -22.67
C SER A 220 11.65 9.65 -23.99
N LEU A 221 12.77 10.38 -24.07
CA LEU A 221 13.62 10.43 -25.26
C LEU A 221 14.13 9.05 -25.68
N ILE A 222 14.54 8.21 -24.72
CA ILE A 222 15.00 6.83 -24.99
C ILE A 222 13.88 5.96 -25.55
N LYS A 223 12.65 6.19 -25.08
CA LYS A 223 11.48 5.40 -25.42
C LYS A 223 10.95 5.69 -26.83
N GLU A 224 11.20 6.88 -27.36
CA GLU A 224 10.78 7.33 -28.69
C GLU A 224 11.54 6.65 -29.85
N GLY A 225 12.53 5.79 -29.55
CA GLY A 225 13.05 4.79 -30.48
C GLY A 225 14.17 5.25 -31.43
N ASN A 226 14.47 6.55 -31.49
CA ASN A 226 15.60 7.08 -32.27
C ASN A 226 16.71 7.62 -31.37
N THR A 227 17.34 6.74 -30.59
CA THR A 227 18.28 7.14 -29.54
C THR A 227 19.67 6.54 -29.74
N SER A 228 20.69 7.39 -29.74
CA SER A 228 22.08 6.99 -29.84
C SER A 228 22.53 6.17 -28.61
N GLU A 229 23.55 5.33 -28.78
CA GLU A 229 24.08 4.51 -27.70
C GLU A 229 24.71 5.38 -26.59
N GLU A 230 25.22 6.55 -26.95
CA GLU A 230 25.74 7.57 -26.02
C GLU A 230 24.64 8.09 -25.09
N LEU A 231 23.43 8.39 -25.62
CA LEU A 231 22.33 8.88 -24.80
C LEU A 231 21.82 7.80 -23.83
N LYS A 232 21.79 6.53 -24.25
CA LYS A 232 21.46 5.41 -23.35
C LYS A 232 22.49 5.27 -22.23
N LYS A 233 23.78 5.34 -22.55
CA LYS A 233 24.87 5.34 -21.56
C LYS A 233 24.72 6.49 -20.56
N TYR A 234 24.48 7.70 -21.08
CA TYR A 234 24.26 8.89 -20.26
C TYR A 234 23.06 8.73 -19.33
N TYR A 235 21.91 8.26 -19.82
CA TYR A 235 20.73 8.01 -18.99
C TYR A 235 21.00 6.99 -17.89
N ASN A 236 21.66 5.87 -18.21
CA ASN A 236 21.98 4.84 -17.21
C ASN A 236 22.89 5.40 -16.11
N GLN A 237 23.88 6.21 -16.49
CA GLN A 237 24.74 6.91 -15.53
C GLN A 237 23.96 7.93 -14.70
N TYR A 238 23.11 8.73 -15.34
CA TYR A 238 22.25 9.72 -14.68
C TYR A 238 21.32 9.04 -13.66
N LYS A 239 20.65 7.95 -14.05
CA LYS A 239 19.77 7.14 -13.19
C LYS A 239 20.53 6.59 -11.99
N LYS A 240 21.75 6.06 -12.19
CA LYS A 240 22.62 5.57 -11.12
C LYS A 240 22.96 6.68 -10.11
N ILE A 241 23.37 7.85 -10.60
CA ILE A 241 23.69 9.02 -9.76
C ILE A 241 22.44 9.49 -9.02
N TYR A 242 21.31 9.63 -9.71
CA TYR A 242 20.05 10.05 -9.12
C TYR A 242 19.62 9.12 -7.98
N ASN A 243 19.68 7.79 -8.18
CA ASN A 243 19.36 6.83 -7.13
C ASN A 243 20.29 6.95 -5.91
N LYS A 244 21.58 7.22 -6.13
CA LYS A 244 22.53 7.50 -5.04
C LYS A 244 22.14 8.76 -4.28
N VAL A 245 21.80 9.85 -4.97
CA VAL A 245 21.34 11.10 -4.36
C VAL A 245 20.08 10.88 -3.52
N ILE A 246 19.12 10.09 -4.01
CA ILE A 246 17.91 9.74 -3.24
C ILE A 246 18.28 9.00 -1.95
N GLY A 247 19.19 8.02 -2.03
CA GLY A 247 19.68 7.29 -0.87
C GLY A 247 20.34 8.20 0.17
N GLU A 248 21.25 9.07 -0.27
CA GLU A 248 21.95 10.00 0.62
C GLU A 248 21.02 11.07 1.21
N ALA A 249 20.05 11.58 0.45
CA ALA A 249 19.07 12.54 0.96
C ALA A 249 18.18 11.96 2.07
N LYS A 250 17.75 10.70 1.91
CA LYS A 250 17.03 9.98 2.96
C LYS A 250 17.88 9.79 4.22
N LYS A 251 19.12 9.33 4.07
CA LYS A 251 20.07 9.20 5.18
C LYS A 251 20.28 10.52 5.91
N LEU A 252 20.51 11.60 5.17
CA LEU A 252 20.73 12.93 5.72
C LEU A 252 19.52 13.42 6.53
N SER A 253 18.31 13.29 5.97
CA SER A 253 17.06 13.64 6.66
C SER A 253 16.89 12.85 7.96
N ASN A 254 17.18 11.55 7.93
CA ASN A 254 17.08 10.68 9.10
C ASN A 254 18.12 11.08 10.16
N ASN A 255 19.36 11.32 9.75
CA ASN A 255 20.44 11.78 10.62
C ASN A 255 20.09 13.11 11.30
N MET A 256 19.62 14.11 10.53
CA MET A 256 19.19 15.40 11.07
C MET A 256 18.08 15.24 12.10
N ARG A 257 17.10 14.36 11.84
CA ARG A 257 16.01 14.08 12.78
C ARG A 257 16.53 13.47 14.10
N ILE A 258 17.48 12.53 14.02
CA ILE A 258 18.05 11.89 15.22
C ILE A 258 18.91 12.89 16.01
N GLN A 259 19.77 13.64 15.32
CA GLN A 259 20.70 14.59 15.95
C GLN A 259 19.98 15.78 16.61
N SER A 260 18.90 16.28 16.00
CA SER A 260 18.08 17.36 16.55
C SER A 260 17.16 16.93 17.70
N SER A 261 17.09 15.62 18.00
CA SER A 261 16.24 15.12 19.08
C SER A 261 16.93 15.19 20.45
N GLY A 262 16.18 15.56 21.49
CA GLY A 262 16.66 15.49 22.87
C GLY A 262 16.96 14.06 23.36
N ASN A 263 16.29 13.06 22.79
CA ASN A 263 16.54 11.64 23.06
C ASN A 263 16.79 10.88 21.75
N LYS A 264 18.09 10.71 21.43
CA LYS A 264 18.58 10.11 20.18
C LYS A 264 18.12 8.67 20.00
N SER A 265 18.18 7.87 21.07
CA SER A 265 17.78 6.46 21.04
C SER A 265 16.28 6.33 20.75
N LYS A 266 15.44 7.13 21.39
CA LYS A 266 14.00 7.15 21.13
C LYS A 266 13.71 7.60 19.69
N ALA A 267 14.35 8.66 19.21
CA ALA A 267 14.15 9.15 17.85
C ALA A 267 14.56 8.13 16.77
N MET A 268 15.64 7.38 17.00
CA MET A 268 16.05 6.27 16.13
C MET A 268 14.99 5.17 16.11
N TRP A 269 14.53 4.72 17.29
CA TRP A 269 13.51 3.68 17.39
C TRP A 269 12.16 4.09 16.80
N ASP A 270 11.76 5.34 16.99
CA ASP A 270 10.54 5.88 16.38
C ASP A 270 10.65 5.89 14.85
N LEU A 271 11.83 6.25 14.30
CA LEU A 271 12.10 6.19 12.87
C LEU A 271 12.01 4.76 12.32
N ILE A 272 12.63 3.79 13.02
CA ILE A 272 12.54 2.37 12.65
C ILE A 272 11.09 1.89 12.66
N LYS A 273 10.31 2.25 13.69
CA LYS A 273 8.89 1.87 13.79
C LYS A 273 8.05 2.45 12.66
N GLU A 274 8.30 3.70 12.28
CA GLU A 274 7.63 4.37 11.16
C GLU A 274 7.91 3.66 9.83
N GLU A 275 9.16 3.31 9.55
CA GLU A 275 9.54 2.60 8.32
C GLU A 275 9.02 1.14 8.29
N LEU A 276 8.91 0.49 9.45
CA LEU A 276 8.35 -0.86 9.58
C LEU A 276 6.81 -0.88 9.64
N GLY A 277 6.15 0.28 9.62
CA GLY A 277 4.68 0.37 9.71
C GLY A 277 4.11 -0.12 11.04
N SER A 278 4.91 -0.17 12.10
CA SER A 278 4.48 -0.68 13.41
C SER A 278 3.61 0.34 14.13
N GLN A 279 2.33 -0.01 14.34
CA GLN A 279 1.40 0.71 15.21
C GLN A 279 1.96 0.76 16.64
N GLN A 280 1.80 1.89 17.34
CA GLN A 280 2.17 1.99 18.76
C GLN A 280 1.41 0.91 19.54
N LYS A 281 2.09 -0.16 19.96
CA LYS A 281 1.58 -0.99 21.05
C LYS A 281 1.47 -0.10 22.29
N VAL A 282 0.29 -0.07 22.90
CA VAL A 282 0.06 0.52 24.22
C VAL A 282 1.15 -0.01 25.14
N SER A 283 1.94 0.89 25.73
CA SER A 283 2.99 0.49 26.67
C SER A 283 2.33 -0.22 27.83
N LYS A 284 2.49 -1.55 27.92
CA LYS A 284 2.24 -2.26 29.17
C LYS A 284 3.33 -1.84 30.15
N ASN A 285 2.95 -1.53 31.38
CA ASN A 285 3.93 -1.37 32.45
C ASN A 285 4.69 -2.69 32.59
N ILE A 286 6.01 -2.62 32.48
CA ILE A 286 6.87 -3.78 32.67
C ILE A 286 6.88 -4.05 34.17
N GLU A 287 6.61 -5.29 34.56
CA GLU A 287 6.68 -5.73 35.95
C GLU A 287 7.85 -6.71 36.08
N LEU A 288 8.70 -6.48 37.09
CA LEU A 288 9.82 -7.37 37.41
C LEU A 288 9.62 -8.00 38.77
N GLY A 289 9.57 -9.33 38.80
CA GLY A 289 9.62 -10.09 40.05
C GLY A 289 11.07 -10.24 40.52
N MET A 290 11.41 -9.61 41.63
CA MET A 290 12.69 -9.81 42.32
C MET A 290 12.46 -10.07 43.80
N ASN A 291 13.03 -11.16 44.32
CA ASN A 291 12.99 -11.52 45.75
C ASN A 291 11.56 -11.51 46.35
N GLY A 292 10.58 -12.04 45.62
CA GLY A 292 9.19 -12.10 46.06
C GLY A 292 8.44 -10.76 46.04
N ARG A 293 9.03 -9.68 45.50
CA ARG A 293 8.36 -8.38 45.31
C ARG A 293 8.25 -8.04 43.83
N THR A 294 7.12 -7.44 43.46
CA THR A 294 6.89 -6.92 42.12
C THR A 294 7.33 -5.46 42.06
N ILE A 295 8.29 -5.16 41.21
CA ILE A 295 8.74 -3.80 40.93
C ILE A 295 8.05 -3.32 39.67
N GLN A 296 7.39 -2.15 39.75
CA GLN A 296 6.70 -1.50 38.63
C GLN A 296 7.27 -0.11 38.30
N ASP A 297 8.16 0.44 39.12
CA ASP A 297 8.80 1.74 38.87
C ASP A 297 9.77 1.64 37.67
N PRO A 298 9.51 2.36 36.55
CA PRO A 298 10.32 2.25 35.33
C PRO A 298 11.81 2.61 35.53
N LYS A 299 12.12 3.53 36.45
CA LYS A 299 13.50 3.98 36.72
C LYS A 299 14.25 2.93 37.51
N VAL A 300 13.61 2.33 38.51
CA VAL A 300 14.19 1.22 39.28
C VAL A 300 14.42 0.01 38.37
N ILE A 301 13.44 -0.33 37.54
CA ILE A 301 13.53 -1.39 36.54
C ILE A 301 14.70 -1.16 35.56
N ALA A 302 14.82 0.05 35.02
CA ALA A 302 15.91 0.37 34.10
C ALA A 302 17.29 0.25 34.77
N ASN A 303 17.41 0.63 36.04
CA ASN A 303 18.63 0.48 36.80
C ASN A 303 18.97 -0.99 37.07
N VAL A 304 17.99 -1.83 37.41
CA VAL A 304 18.18 -3.27 37.58
C VAL A 304 18.68 -3.91 36.30
N PHE A 305 18.07 -3.60 35.15
CA PHE A 305 18.53 -4.12 33.85
C PHE A 305 19.95 -3.63 33.53
N ASN A 306 20.25 -2.36 33.76
CA ASN A 306 21.58 -1.81 33.52
C ASN A 306 22.65 -2.49 34.38
N GLU A 307 22.38 -2.71 35.67
CA GLU A 307 23.30 -3.41 36.57
C GLU A 307 23.49 -4.86 36.15
N TYR A 308 22.41 -5.57 35.80
CA TYR A 308 22.50 -6.93 35.28
C TYR A 308 23.34 -6.99 34.01
N SER A 309 23.07 -6.14 33.01
CA SER A 309 23.80 -6.11 31.74
C SER A 309 25.28 -5.75 31.90
N ARG A 310 25.63 -4.87 32.84
CA ARG A 310 27.03 -4.57 33.15
C ARG A 310 27.75 -5.75 33.79
N ASN A 311 27.08 -6.45 34.69
CA ASN A 311 27.70 -7.51 35.50
C ASN A 311 27.56 -8.92 34.89
N ILE A 312 26.86 -9.06 33.77
CA ILE A 312 26.58 -10.37 33.15
C ILE A 312 27.85 -11.17 32.84
N ALA A 313 28.91 -10.50 32.38
CA ALA A 313 30.19 -11.13 32.10
C ALA A 313 30.89 -11.66 33.38
N HIS A 314 30.73 -10.96 34.51
CA HIS A 314 31.25 -11.41 35.81
C HIS A 314 30.43 -12.58 36.36
N HIS A 315 29.09 -12.53 36.26
CA HIS A 315 28.20 -13.61 36.70
C HIS A 315 28.39 -14.90 35.90
N MET A 316 28.64 -14.81 34.59
CA MET A 316 28.97 -16.01 33.78
C MET A 316 30.32 -16.62 34.17
N ARG A 317 31.33 -15.80 34.51
CA ARG A 317 32.63 -16.27 34.97
C ARG A 317 32.58 -16.91 36.36
N SER A 318 31.77 -16.38 37.29
CA SER A 318 31.63 -16.96 38.63
C SER A 318 30.93 -18.32 38.61
N ASN A 319 29.91 -18.49 37.77
CA ASN A 319 29.16 -19.75 37.69
C ASN A 319 29.97 -20.90 37.06
N ASN A 320 30.89 -20.59 36.15
CA ASN A 320 31.77 -21.62 35.56
C ASN A 320 32.81 -22.17 36.56
N ARG A 321 33.27 -21.36 37.52
CA ARG A 321 34.21 -21.83 38.56
C ARG A 321 33.54 -22.80 39.55
N THR A 322 32.26 -22.61 39.83
CA THR A 322 31.48 -23.51 40.71
C THR A 322 31.21 -24.86 40.04
N ALA A 323 31.11 -24.91 38.72
CA ALA A 323 30.93 -26.15 37.96
C ALA A 323 32.23 -27.00 37.94
N GLN A 324 33.40 -26.39 37.73
CA GLN A 324 34.69 -27.09 37.76
C GLN A 324 35.00 -27.72 39.14
N ASN A 325 34.73 -27.00 40.24
CA ASN A 325 34.95 -27.52 41.59
C ASN A 325 34.06 -28.72 41.96
N ASN A 326 32.91 -28.89 41.28
CA ASN A 326 32.02 -30.03 41.48
C ASN A 326 32.43 -31.25 40.65
N GLU A 327 32.97 -31.06 39.44
CA GLU A 327 33.52 -32.16 38.63
C GLU A 327 34.77 -32.78 39.27
N ASP A 328 35.65 -31.96 39.86
CA ASP A 328 36.86 -32.46 40.54
C ASP A 328 36.53 -33.31 41.78
N ARG A 329 35.47 -32.97 42.54
CA ARG A 329 35.01 -33.77 43.68
C ARG A 329 34.37 -35.10 43.26
N ILE A 330 33.69 -35.14 42.11
CA ILE A 330 33.06 -36.36 41.58
C ILE A 330 34.11 -37.33 41.01
N ASN A 331 35.17 -36.80 40.39
CA ASN A 331 36.23 -37.63 39.81
C ASN A 331 37.16 -38.27 40.86
N GLN A 332 37.38 -37.63 42.02
CA GLN A 332 38.13 -38.25 43.13
C GLN A 332 37.38 -39.42 43.78
N GLY A 333 36.04 -39.41 43.82
CA GLY A 333 35.24 -40.51 44.38
C GLY A 333 35.15 -41.76 43.50
N ARG A 334 35.29 -41.62 42.16
CA ARG A 334 35.20 -42.74 41.20
C ARG A 334 36.48 -43.57 41.06
N SER A 335 37.65 -43.03 41.45
CA SER A 335 38.93 -43.76 41.38
C SER A 335 39.12 -44.79 42.51
N ALA A 336 38.37 -44.68 43.61
CA ALA A 336 38.53 -45.57 44.77
C ALA A 336 37.81 -46.93 44.66
N TYR A 337 36.89 -47.09 43.69
CA TYR A 337 35.98 -48.25 43.61
C TYR A 337 36.32 -49.28 42.51
N ARG A 338 37.48 -49.18 41.82
CA ARG A 338 37.83 -50.07 40.68
C ARG A 338 38.87 -51.16 40.95
N HIS A 339 39.29 -51.40 42.18
CA HIS A 339 40.18 -52.51 42.54
C HIS A 339 39.53 -53.48 43.51
N HIS A 340 38.59 -54.33 43.05
CA HIS A 340 38.35 -55.69 43.54
C HIS A 340 37.40 -56.40 42.59
N GLY A 341 37.95 -57.16 41.64
CA GLY A 341 37.21 -58.07 40.77
C GLY A 341 37.55 -59.52 41.13
N THR A 342 36.52 -60.35 41.30
CA THR A 342 36.63 -61.83 41.32
C THR A 342 35.69 -62.41 40.27
N ALA A 343 36.24 -63.37 39.53
CA ALA A 343 35.75 -63.95 38.29
C ALA A 343 34.57 -64.92 38.46
N ALA A 344 33.81 -65.13 37.39
CA ALA A 344 32.91 -66.27 37.21
C ALA A 344 33.06 -66.88 35.79
N PRO A 345 32.95 -68.22 35.62
CA PRO A 345 33.27 -68.94 34.38
C PRO A 345 32.03 -69.16 33.46
N PRO A 346 32.23 -69.76 32.26
CA PRO A 346 31.36 -69.57 31.10
C PRO A 346 30.21 -70.60 31.01
N ILE A 347 29.17 -70.26 30.23
CA ILE A 347 28.05 -71.12 29.87
C ILE A 347 28.06 -71.33 28.35
N SER A 348 27.86 -72.59 27.94
CA SER A 348 27.71 -73.03 26.55
C SER A 348 26.25 -73.21 26.15
N ALA A 349 26.02 -73.02 24.85
CA ALA A 349 24.83 -73.21 24.01
C ALA A 349 23.83 -72.05 24.01
#